data_AF-A0A084T227-F1
#
_entry.id   AF-A0A084T227-F1
#
_cell.length_a   1.000
_cell.length_b   1.000
_cell.length_c   1.000
_cell.angle_alpha   90.00
_cell.angle_beta   90.00
_cell.angle_gamma   90.00
#
_symmetry.space_group_name_H-M   'P 1'
#
loop_
_entity.id
_entity.type
_entity.pdbx_description
1 polymer ?
#
loop_
_entity_poly.entity_id
_entity_poly.type
_entity_poly.pdbx_seq_one_letter_code
_entity_poly.pdbx_strand_id
1 'polypeptide(L)'
;MSRFLPVHGDDVLPEPPLEALAKGAGAEVELLIGTNAQEMNLYFVPTGVRRGIPGWLAALMLSRSVRGARAILNAYGLKKKGRRPGEALTEAMHDLVFRWPTRQFAASHRGDGHERCLRGRPPGQALHDTNHVLCG
;
A
#
# COMPACT_ATOMS: atom_id res chain seq x y z
N MET A 1 13.37 1.71 7.90
CA MET A 1 12.10 1.41 8.63
C MET A 1 12.38 1.53 10.11
N SER A 2 11.40 2.02 10.88
CA SER A 2 11.52 2.16 12.34
C SER A 2 11.91 0.81 12.96
N ARG A 3 12.82 0.84 13.95
CA ARG A 3 13.15 -0.35 14.77
C ARG A 3 12.10 -0.65 15.83
N PHE A 4 11.13 0.24 15.98
CA PHE A 4 10.06 0.16 16.96
C PHE A 4 8.74 0.13 16.21
N LEU A 5 8.14 -1.07 16.16
CA LEU A 5 6.81 -1.33 15.64
C LEU A 5 5.98 -1.95 16.77
N PRO A 6 4.66 -1.74 16.80
CA PRO A 6 3.79 -2.45 17.73
C PRO A 6 3.97 -3.96 17.61
N VAL A 7 4.08 -4.62 18.76
CA VAL A 7 4.06 -6.09 18.88
C VAL A 7 2.82 -6.48 19.69
N HIS A 8 2.28 -7.67 19.45
CA HIS A 8 1.16 -8.20 20.20
C HIS A 8 1.64 -9.22 21.25
N GLY A 9 0.78 -9.53 22.23
CA GLY A 9 1.02 -10.49 23.31
C GLY A 9 1.26 -9.84 24.68
N ASP A 10 0.97 -8.55 24.83
CA ASP A 10 0.97 -7.84 26.11
C ASP A 10 -0.45 -7.41 26.51
N ASP A 11 -0.56 -6.65 27.59
CA ASP A 11 -1.83 -6.15 28.12
C ASP A 11 -2.48 -5.07 27.26
N VAL A 12 -1.72 -4.40 26.39
CA VAL A 12 -2.21 -3.34 25.51
C VAL A 12 -2.71 -3.90 24.18
N LEU A 13 -1.98 -4.85 23.59
CA LEU A 13 -2.37 -5.54 22.37
C LEU A 13 -2.25 -7.07 22.56
N PRO A 14 -3.23 -7.73 23.19
CA PRO A 14 -3.12 -9.14 23.57
C PRO A 14 -3.02 -10.11 22.39
N GLU A 15 -3.58 -9.74 21.24
CA GLU A 15 -3.72 -10.61 20.08
C GLU A 15 -3.53 -9.85 18.76
N PRO A 16 -3.40 -10.56 17.61
CA PRO A 16 -3.26 -9.91 16.32
C PRO A 16 -4.44 -8.97 15.99
N PRO A 17 -4.21 -7.73 15.50
CA PRO A 17 -5.27 -6.74 15.29
C PRO A 17 -6.43 -7.22 14.41
N LEU A 18 -6.14 -7.95 13.33
CA LEU A 18 -7.19 -8.47 12.44
C LEU A 18 -8.05 -9.54 13.11
N GLU A 19 -7.51 -10.31 14.05
CA GLU A 19 -8.26 -11.30 14.82
C GLU A 19 -9.14 -10.62 15.87
N ALA A 20 -8.62 -9.59 16.55
CA ALA A 20 -9.39 -8.80 17.51
C ALA A 20 -10.60 -8.12 16.84
N LEU A 21 -10.39 -7.46 15.69
CA LEU A 21 -11.47 -6.88 14.89
C LEU A 21 -12.49 -7.94 14.48
N ALA A 22 -11.99 -9.08 13.99
CA ALA A 22 -12.85 -10.18 13.58
C ALA A 22 -13.62 -10.80 14.76
N LYS A 23 -13.23 -10.58 16.03
CA LYS A 23 -13.98 -10.95 17.23
C LYS A 23 -14.97 -9.88 17.68
N GLY A 24 -14.92 -8.68 17.09
CA GLY A 24 -15.82 -7.57 17.37
C GLY A 24 -15.20 -6.48 18.24
N ALA A 25 -13.87 -6.46 18.44
CA ALA A 25 -13.21 -5.36 19.12
C ALA A 25 -13.48 -4.04 18.37
N GLY A 26 -14.04 -3.04 19.07
CA GLY A 26 -14.38 -1.73 18.50
C GLY A 26 -15.62 -1.70 17.61
N ALA A 27 -16.43 -2.76 17.58
CA ALA A 27 -17.64 -2.81 16.74
C ALA A 27 -18.68 -1.74 17.07
N GLU A 28 -18.62 -1.15 18.26
CA GLU A 28 -19.43 -0.02 18.71
C GLU A 28 -18.96 1.33 18.16
N VAL A 29 -17.80 1.38 17.49
CA VAL A 29 -17.21 2.60 16.93
C VAL A 29 -17.45 2.65 15.43
N GLU A 30 -17.97 3.77 14.93
CA GLU A 30 -18.08 4.01 13.49
C GLU A 30 -16.70 4.19 12.85
N LEU A 31 -16.42 3.44 11.78
CA LEU A 31 -15.11 3.43 11.12
C LEU A 31 -15.13 4.25 9.81
N LEU A 32 -14.31 5.30 9.74
CA LEU A 32 -13.94 5.95 8.49
C LEU A 32 -12.46 5.73 8.20
N ILE A 33 -12.14 5.00 7.14
CA ILE A 33 -10.76 4.64 6.78
C ILE A 33 -10.51 4.81 5.27
N GLY A 34 -9.26 5.00 4.87
CA GLY A 34 -8.93 5.21 3.46
C GLY A 34 -7.45 5.26 3.15
N THR A 35 -7.14 5.44 1.86
CA THR A 35 -5.77 5.61 1.36
C THR A 35 -5.69 6.74 0.34
N ASN A 36 -4.51 7.35 0.19
CA ASN A 36 -4.23 8.22 -0.95
C ASN A 36 -3.73 7.41 -2.15
N ALA A 37 -4.02 7.86 -3.37
CA ALA A 37 -3.63 7.16 -4.59
C ALA A 37 -2.10 7.00 -4.80
N GLN A 38 -1.26 7.70 -4.02
CA GLN A 38 0.19 7.82 -4.27
C GLN A 38 1.06 7.72 -3.00
N GLU A 39 0.60 7.07 -1.91
CA GLU A 39 1.34 6.98 -0.63
C GLU A 39 2.82 6.56 -0.81
N MET A 40 3.06 5.57 -1.68
CA MET A 40 4.39 5.01 -1.87
C MET A 40 5.38 6.00 -2.53
N ASN A 41 4.87 7.03 -3.22
CA ASN A 41 5.72 8.07 -3.80
C ASN A 41 6.49 8.84 -2.73
N LEU A 42 5.94 9.00 -1.52
CA LEU A 42 6.62 9.67 -0.40
C LEU A 42 7.99 9.04 -0.10
N TYR A 43 8.13 7.74 -0.35
CA TYR A 43 9.37 7.00 -0.04
C TYR A 43 10.22 6.72 -1.29
N PHE A 44 9.59 6.50 -2.45
CA PHE A 44 10.30 6.05 -3.66
C PHE A 44 10.64 7.14 -4.67
N VAL A 45 9.98 8.30 -4.61
CA VAL A 45 10.35 9.45 -5.44
C VAL A 45 11.64 10.11 -4.93
N PRO A 46 11.78 10.45 -3.62
CA PRO A 46 12.99 11.12 -3.13
C PRO A 46 14.26 10.28 -3.27
N THR A 47 14.12 8.95 -3.22
CA THR A 47 15.23 7.99 -3.33
C THR A 47 15.59 7.65 -4.77
N GLY A 48 14.85 8.18 -5.76
CA GLY A 48 15.07 7.89 -7.18
C GLY A 48 14.64 6.48 -7.62
N VAL A 49 14.10 5.66 -6.72
CA VAL A 49 13.67 4.27 -6.99
C VAL A 49 12.65 4.23 -8.11
N ARG A 50 11.64 5.11 -8.06
CA ARG A 50 10.60 5.19 -9.11
C ARG A 50 11.20 5.49 -10.50
N ARG A 51 12.32 6.22 -10.56
CA ARG A 51 12.95 6.70 -11.79
C ARG A 51 13.97 5.69 -12.35
N GLY A 52 14.90 5.21 -11.55
CA GLY A 52 16.15 4.60 -12.06
C GLY A 52 16.26 3.08 -11.99
N ILE A 53 15.33 2.45 -11.27
CA ILE A 53 15.12 1.01 -11.12
C ILE A 53 15.42 0.03 -12.27
N PRO A 54 16.47 -0.82 -12.28
CA PRO A 54 16.43 -2.01 -13.14
C PRO A 54 15.42 -3.05 -12.62
N GLY A 55 14.82 -3.83 -13.52
CA GLY A 55 13.73 -4.76 -13.18
C GLY A 55 14.10 -5.92 -12.28
N TRP A 56 15.35 -6.39 -12.31
CA TRP A 56 15.82 -7.42 -11.37
C TRP A 56 15.89 -6.87 -9.93
N LEU A 57 16.27 -5.61 -9.76
CA LEU A 57 16.34 -4.96 -8.45
C LEU A 57 14.93 -4.70 -7.92
N ALA A 58 13.99 -4.31 -8.79
CA ALA A 58 12.58 -4.21 -8.44
C ALA A 58 12.03 -5.55 -7.91
N ALA A 59 12.33 -6.66 -8.59
CA ALA A 59 11.93 -7.99 -8.16
C ALA A 59 12.58 -8.39 -6.82
N LEU A 60 13.87 -8.10 -6.64
CA LEU A 60 14.59 -8.36 -5.40
C LEU A 60 14.02 -7.57 -4.21
N MET A 61 13.69 -6.29 -4.42
CA MET A 61 13.10 -5.46 -3.38
C MET A 61 11.73 -5.99 -2.95
N LEU A 62 10.86 -6.30 -3.91
CA LEU A 62 9.52 -6.82 -3.61
C LEU A 62 9.57 -8.23 -3.00
N SER A 63 10.53 -9.07 -3.38
CA SER A 63 10.66 -10.43 -2.84
C SER A 63 10.98 -10.48 -1.34
N ARG A 64 11.42 -9.36 -0.76
CA ARG A 64 11.62 -9.25 0.70
C ARG A 64 10.32 -9.23 1.48
N SER A 65 9.20 -8.92 0.83
CA SER A 65 7.89 -8.75 1.46
C SER A 65 6.87 -9.80 1.00
N VAL A 66 6.98 -10.30 -0.24
CA VAL A 66 6.04 -11.27 -0.80
C VAL A 66 6.72 -12.35 -1.62
N ARG A 67 6.13 -13.55 -1.61
CA ARG A 67 6.50 -14.62 -2.54
C ARG A 67 5.96 -14.30 -3.94
N GLY A 68 6.60 -14.81 -4.98
CA GLY A 68 6.13 -14.61 -6.36
C GLY A 68 6.30 -13.19 -6.90
N ALA A 69 7.20 -12.39 -6.33
CA ALA A 69 7.42 -10.97 -6.66
C ALA A 69 7.49 -10.68 -8.18
N ARG A 70 8.13 -11.54 -8.97
CA ARG A 70 8.25 -11.32 -10.42
C ARG A 70 6.93 -11.49 -11.16
N ALA A 71 6.08 -12.42 -10.73
CA ALA A 71 4.73 -12.58 -11.27
C ALA A 71 3.85 -11.38 -10.91
N ILE A 72 3.93 -10.92 -9.66
CA ILE A 72 3.24 -9.72 -9.19
C ILE A 72 3.68 -8.49 -10.01
N LEU A 73 4.98 -8.24 -10.12
CA LEU A 73 5.48 -7.10 -10.92
C LEU A 73 5.07 -7.18 -12.39
N ASN A 74 4.97 -8.39 -12.97
CA ASN A 74 4.44 -8.54 -14.32
C ASN A 74 2.96 -8.11 -14.41
N ALA A 75 2.14 -8.43 -13.40
CA ALA A 75 0.76 -7.94 -13.29
C ALA A 75 0.70 -6.41 -13.20
N TYR A 76 1.65 -5.79 -12.49
CA TYR A 76 1.85 -4.32 -12.45
C TYR A 76 2.56 -3.75 -13.70
N GLY A 77 2.76 -4.56 -14.74
CA GLY A 77 3.21 -4.10 -16.04
C GLY A 77 4.72 -4.01 -16.24
N LEU A 78 5.54 -4.72 -15.45
CA LEU A 78 7.01 -4.73 -15.62
C LEU A 78 7.48 -5.04 -17.05
N LYS A 79 6.72 -5.85 -17.80
CA LYS A 79 7.03 -6.22 -19.20
C LYS A 79 6.31 -5.35 -20.24
N LYS A 80 5.49 -4.38 -19.83
CA LYS A 80 4.76 -3.50 -20.75
C LYS A 80 5.71 -2.45 -21.33
N LYS A 81 5.64 -2.24 -22.64
CA LYS A 81 6.44 -1.20 -23.33
C LYS A 81 6.13 0.17 -22.73
N GLY A 82 7.17 0.98 -22.48
CA GLY A 82 7.03 2.32 -21.90
C GLY A 82 6.82 2.36 -20.39
N ARG A 83 6.66 1.20 -19.73
CA ARG A 83 6.53 1.13 -18.27
C ARG A 83 7.89 0.97 -17.61
N ARG A 84 8.20 1.82 -16.64
CA ARG A 84 9.46 1.71 -15.88
C ARG A 84 9.32 0.67 -14.77
N PRO A 85 10.37 -0.13 -14.49
CA PRO A 85 10.32 -1.09 -13.39
C PRO A 85 10.07 -0.44 -12.02
N GLY A 86 10.62 0.76 -11.80
CA GLY A 86 10.39 1.54 -10.58
C GLY A 86 8.92 1.94 -10.39
N GLU A 87 8.18 2.22 -11.47
CA GLU A 87 6.74 2.53 -11.38
C GLU A 87 5.94 1.28 -11.02
N ALA A 88 6.22 0.14 -11.65
CA ALA A 88 5.59 -1.13 -11.33
C ALA A 88 5.85 -1.56 -9.88
N LEU A 89 7.08 -1.37 -9.39
CA LEU A 89 7.41 -1.60 -7.98
C LEU A 89 6.64 -0.65 -7.05
N THR A 90 6.58 0.64 -7.40
CA THR A 90 5.94 1.66 -6.55
C THR A 90 4.45 1.36 -6.37
N GLU A 91 3.76 0.97 -7.43
CA GLU A 91 2.34 0.59 -7.34
C GLU A 91 2.14 -0.74 -6.60
N ALA A 92 2.96 -1.75 -6.88
CA ALA A 92 2.88 -3.02 -6.17
C ALA A 92 3.09 -2.86 -4.65
N MET A 93 4.04 -2.00 -4.26
CA MET A 93 4.32 -1.73 -2.85
C MET A 93 3.27 -0.81 -2.21
N HIS A 94 2.68 0.12 -2.97
CA HIS A 94 1.53 0.90 -2.51
C HIS A 94 0.37 -0.02 -2.11
N ASP A 95 0.02 -0.94 -3.00
CA ASP A 95 -1.08 -1.86 -2.75
C ASP A 95 -0.76 -2.81 -1.59
N LEU A 96 0.46 -3.32 -1.52
CA LEU A 96 0.89 -4.22 -0.44
C LEU A 96 0.89 -3.55 0.94
N VAL A 97 1.36 -2.31 1.05
CA VAL A 97 1.64 -1.66 2.34
C VAL A 97 0.49 -0.78 2.82
N PHE A 98 -0.31 -0.22 1.91
CA PHE A 98 -1.38 0.71 2.26
C PHE A 98 -2.75 0.17 1.89
N ARG A 99 -2.99 -0.08 0.60
CA ARG A 99 -4.34 -0.39 0.10
C ARG A 99 -4.87 -1.72 0.65
N TRP A 100 -4.05 -2.76 0.63
CA TRP A 100 -4.43 -4.09 1.09
C TRP A 100 -4.70 -4.13 2.61
N PRO A 101 -3.80 -3.65 3.48
CA PRO A 101 -4.08 -3.61 4.92
C PRO A 101 -5.32 -2.79 5.28
N THR A 102 -5.55 -1.64 4.63
CA THR A 102 -6.76 -0.82 4.84
C THR A 102 -8.04 -1.61 4.52
N ARG A 103 -8.04 -2.34 3.41
CA ARG A 103 -9.18 -3.20 3.01
C ARG A 103 -9.40 -4.35 3.99
N GLN A 104 -8.33 -5.02 4.40
CA GLN A 104 -8.41 -6.11 5.39
C GLN A 104 -8.96 -5.60 6.72
N PHE A 105 -8.52 -4.42 7.17
CA PHE A 105 -9.01 -3.80 8.40
C PHE A 105 -10.51 -3.49 8.28
N ALA A 106 -10.92 -2.81 7.21
CA ALA A 106 -12.32 -2.47 6.97
C ALA A 106 -13.21 -3.71 6.88
N ALA A 107 -12.74 -4.78 6.22
CA ALA A 107 -13.48 -6.02 6.07
C ALA A 107 -13.57 -6.83 7.38
N SER A 108 -12.57 -6.75 8.25
CA SER A 108 -12.58 -7.41 9.56
C SER A 108 -13.41 -6.67 10.61
N HIS A 109 -13.67 -5.38 10.42
CA HIS A 109 -14.48 -4.57 11.34
C HIS A 109 -15.96 -4.98 11.27
N ARG A 110 -16.56 -5.27 12.43
CA ARG A 110 -17.96 -5.74 12.51
C ARG A 110 -19.02 -4.65 12.65
N GLY A 111 -18.62 -3.44 13.03
CA GLY A 111 -19.51 -2.26 13.10
C GLY A 111 -19.61 -1.51 11.77
N ASP A 112 -20.40 -0.44 11.75
CA ASP A 112 -20.60 0.39 10.57
C ASP A 112 -19.30 1.01 10.08
N GLY A 113 -19.03 0.91 8.77
CA GLY A 113 -17.75 1.29 8.20
C GLY A 113 -17.81 1.82 6.78
N HIS A 114 -17.00 2.83 6.48
CA HIS A 114 -16.83 3.43 5.15
C HIS A 114 -15.36 3.49 4.74
N GLU A 115 -15.04 2.91 3.58
CA GLU A 115 -13.71 2.99 2.94
C GLU A 115 -13.69 4.09 1.86
N ARG A 116 -12.61 4.89 1.79
CA ARG A 116 -12.44 5.94 0.75
C ARG A 116 -11.02 5.98 0.17
N CYS A 117 -10.90 6.07 -1.16
CA CYS A 117 -9.64 6.40 -1.86
C CYS A 117 -9.62 7.90 -2.22
N LEU A 118 -8.66 8.67 -1.70
CA LEU A 118 -8.48 10.09 -1.99
C LEU A 118 -7.54 10.30 -3.19
N ARG A 119 -7.96 11.19 -4.10
CA ARG A 119 -7.30 11.43 -5.41
C ARG A 119 -6.88 12.88 -5.65
N GLY A 120 -7.30 13.81 -4.80
CA GLY A 120 -7.05 15.24 -4.98
C GLY A 120 -5.56 15.57 -4.86
N ARG A 121 -5.04 16.37 -5.79
CA ARG A 121 -3.70 16.96 -5.69
C ARG A 121 -3.87 18.47 -5.44
N PRO A 122 -3.12 19.08 -4.50
CA PRO A 122 -3.16 20.53 -4.32
C PRO A 122 -2.70 21.23 -5.61
N PRO A 123 -3.29 22.40 -5.94
CA PRO A 123 -3.16 23.04 -7.26
C PRO A 123 -1.72 23.36 -7.70
N GLY A 124 -0.74 23.40 -6.79
CA GLY A 124 0.66 23.67 -7.10
C GLY A 124 1.50 22.50 -7.65
N GLN A 125 0.98 21.28 -7.75
CA GLN A 125 1.77 20.07 -8.10
C GLN A 125 1.34 19.37 -9.42
N ALA A 126 0.53 20.01 -10.26
CA ALA A 126 -0.08 19.35 -11.44
C ALA A 126 0.85 19.15 -12.66
N LEU A 127 2.06 19.73 -12.69
CA LEU A 127 2.76 20.00 -13.96
C LEU A 127 3.56 18.84 -14.61
N HIS A 128 3.67 17.63 -14.05
CA HIS A 128 4.66 16.66 -14.58
C HIS A 128 4.31 15.18 -14.74
N ASP A 129 3.06 14.70 -14.60
CA ASP A 129 2.81 13.26 -14.81
C ASP A 129 1.41 12.94 -15.36
N THR A 130 1.35 12.37 -16.57
CA THR A 130 0.13 11.97 -17.32
C THR A 130 -0.32 10.52 -17.06
N ASN A 131 0.13 9.87 -15.98
CA ASN A 131 -0.24 8.48 -15.72
C ASN A 131 -1.50 8.37 -14.85
N HIS A 132 -2.59 7.92 -15.48
CA HIS A 132 -3.84 7.54 -14.83
C HIS A 132 -3.61 6.38 -13.84
N VAL A 133 -3.68 6.66 -12.53
CA VAL A 133 -3.68 5.64 -11.48
C VAL A 133 -5.13 5.24 -11.19
N LEU A 134 -5.51 4.03 -11.57
CA LEU A 134 -6.82 3.46 -11.29
C LEU A 134 -6.80 2.83 -9.89
N CYS A 135 -7.56 3.39 -8.93
CA CYS A 135 -8.06 2.62 -7.78
C CYS A 135 -9.13 1.64 -8.32
N GLY A 136 -8.67 0.54 -8.95
CA GLY A 136 -9.43 -0.66 -9.28
C GLY A 136 -8.80 -1.83 -8.54
#